data_AF-A0A1B9G028-F1
#
_entry.id   AF-A0A1B9G028-F1
#
_cell.length_a   1.000
_cell.length_b   1.000
_cell.length_c   1.000
_cell.angle_alpha   90.00
_cell.angle_beta   90.00
_cell.angle_gamma   90.00
#
_symmetry.space_group_name_H-M   'P 1'
#
loop_
_entity.id
_entity.type
_entity.pdbx_description
1 polymer ?
#
loop_
_entity_poly.entity_id
_entity_poly.type
_entity_poly.pdbx_seq_one_letter_code
_entity_poly.pdbx_strand_id
1 'polypeptide(L)'
;MSLQDRLAAQDTLSLLTTATSLALVTAGSTTGFGYNFPLMLFGIVAHEMHSTTVAFRQFISLILFTGLFDLYSLLFHRYSFFILLFSILLTLIKIPLFFSCLSQLRERGSDLSFGSWRMPQGVNLPGGGNWNVPSMPGGFTSAQPQNQNQPQQAQQPGTFPSSGGFRLGGDDDDNTSGNQPPVPPPGRNGYSTIA
;
A
#
# COMPACT_ATOMS: atom_id res chain seq x y z
N MET A 1 -23.06 -15.97 -0.63
CA MET A 1 -22.38 -14.83 -1.27
C MET A 1 -23.01 -13.55 -0.76
N SER A 2 -22.26 -12.74 -0.02
CA SER A 2 -22.72 -11.45 0.49
C SER A 2 -22.87 -10.45 -0.67
N LEU A 3 -23.62 -9.36 -0.49
CA LEU A 3 -23.66 -8.27 -1.48
C LEU A 3 -22.28 -7.66 -1.72
N GLN A 4 -21.42 -7.67 -0.70
CA GLN A 4 -20.04 -7.22 -0.79
C GLN A 4 -19.22 -8.08 -1.75
N ASP A 5 -19.35 -9.41 -1.69
CA ASP A 5 -18.71 -10.32 -2.67
C ASP A 5 -19.14 -10.03 -4.10
N ARG A 6 -20.42 -9.73 -4.31
CA ARG A 6 -20.96 -9.46 -5.66
C ARG A 6 -20.46 -8.14 -6.24
N LEU A 7 -20.29 -7.13 -5.39
CA LEU A 7 -19.73 -5.83 -5.79
C LEU A 7 -18.20 -5.91 -5.99
N ALA A 8 -17.51 -6.76 -5.21
CA ALA A 8 -16.09 -7.02 -5.36
C ALA A 8 -15.78 -7.86 -6.61
N ALA A 9 -16.64 -8.81 -6.97
CA ALA A 9 -16.49 -9.66 -8.15
C ALA A 9 -16.77 -8.94 -9.49
N GLN A 10 -17.16 -7.66 -9.44
CA GLN A 10 -17.48 -6.88 -10.63
C GLN A 10 -16.19 -6.39 -11.31
N ASP A 11 -16.11 -6.56 -12.63
CA ASP A 11 -14.92 -6.15 -13.38
C ASP A 11 -14.73 -4.63 -13.31
N THR A 12 -13.67 -4.21 -12.62
CA THR A 12 -13.38 -2.81 -12.33
C THR A 12 -13.04 -2.02 -13.58
N LEU A 13 -12.43 -2.67 -14.59
CA LEU A 13 -12.10 -2.00 -15.85
C LEU A 13 -13.38 -1.70 -16.66
N SER A 14 -14.34 -2.63 -16.65
CA SER A 14 -15.67 -2.41 -17.24
C SER A 14 -16.42 -1.26 -16.55
N LEU A 15 -16.36 -1.18 -15.21
CA LEU A 15 -16.92 -0.06 -14.45
C LEU A 15 -16.23 1.28 -14.78
N LEU A 16 -14.89 1.29 -14.84
CA LEU A 16 -14.09 2.47 -15.18
C LEU A 16 -14.37 2.97 -16.60
N THR A 17 -14.43 2.07 -17.58
CA THR A 17 -14.71 2.44 -18.99
C THR A 17 -16.13 2.94 -19.16
N THR A 18 -17.10 2.32 -18.49
CA THR A 18 -18.49 2.80 -18.45
C THR A 18 -18.55 4.17 -17.78
N ALA A 19 -17.92 4.35 -16.61
CA ALA A 19 -17.86 5.66 -15.95
C ALA A 19 -17.19 6.72 -16.83
N THR A 20 -16.13 6.36 -17.56
CA THR A 20 -15.41 7.25 -18.48
C THR A 20 -16.29 7.69 -19.64
N SER A 21 -17.08 6.79 -20.23
CA SER A 21 -17.98 7.14 -21.34
C SER A 21 -19.11 8.06 -20.88
N LEU A 22 -19.72 7.81 -19.71
CA LEU A 22 -20.69 8.74 -19.11
C LEU A 22 -20.04 10.08 -18.76
N ALA A 23 -18.81 10.06 -18.24
CA ALA A 23 -18.07 11.27 -17.90
C ALA A 23 -17.73 12.10 -19.14
N LEU A 24 -17.44 11.46 -20.28
CA LEU A 24 -17.21 12.14 -21.55
C LEU A 24 -18.47 12.87 -22.02
N VAL A 25 -19.64 12.21 -21.94
CA VAL A 25 -20.93 12.82 -22.31
C VAL A 25 -21.23 14.03 -21.43
N THR A 26 -20.97 13.94 -20.13
CA THR A 26 -21.19 15.07 -19.21
C THR A 26 -20.14 16.17 -19.37
N ALA A 27 -18.90 15.85 -19.72
CA ALA A 27 -17.84 16.83 -19.98
C ALA A 27 -18.08 17.68 -21.24
N GLY A 28 -18.79 17.15 -22.24
CA GLY A 28 -19.20 17.90 -23.43
C GLY A 28 -20.26 18.97 -23.16
N SER A 29 -20.88 18.97 -21.97
CA SER A 29 -21.90 19.97 -21.60
C SER A 29 -21.29 21.13 -20.83
N THR A 30 -21.74 22.35 -21.13
CA THR A 30 -21.39 23.57 -20.39
C THR A 30 -21.84 23.53 -18.93
N THR A 31 -22.85 22.73 -18.62
CA THR A 31 -23.41 22.59 -17.26
C THR A 31 -22.99 21.30 -16.56
N GLY A 32 -22.18 20.46 -17.21
CA GLY A 32 -21.79 19.16 -16.68
C GLY A 32 -20.53 19.18 -15.83
N PHE A 33 -20.29 18.08 -15.12
CA PHE A 33 -19.12 17.90 -14.25
C PHE A 33 -17.86 17.54 -15.05
N GLY A 34 -17.28 18.52 -15.75
CA GLY A 34 -16.14 18.30 -16.65
C GLY A 34 -14.91 17.65 -16.00
N TYR A 35 -14.72 17.79 -14.69
CA TYR A 35 -13.60 17.15 -13.96
C TYR A 35 -13.74 15.62 -13.85
N ASN A 36 -14.95 15.07 -13.98
CA ASN A 36 -15.16 13.62 -13.86
C ASN A 36 -14.47 12.86 -14.99
N PHE A 37 -14.38 13.45 -16.19
CA PHE A 37 -13.75 12.79 -17.33
C PHE A 37 -12.24 12.55 -17.14
N PRO A 38 -11.39 13.57 -16.89
CA PRO A 38 -9.97 13.33 -16.63
C PRO A 38 -9.74 12.50 -15.37
N LEU A 39 -10.63 12.57 -14.37
CA LEU A 39 -10.56 11.71 -13.19
C LEU A 39 -10.73 10.22 -13.53
N MET A 40 -11.71 9.87 -14.36
CA MET A 40 -11.93 8.47 -14.75
C MET A 40 -10.80 7.95 -15.65
N LEU A 41 -10.26 8.79 -16.54
CA LEU A 41 -9.06 8.46 -17.31
C LEU A 41 -7.85 8.21 -16.40
N PHE A 42 -7.64 9.06 -15.39
CA PHE A 42 -6.62 8.82 -14.37
C PHE A 42 -6.85 7.49 -13.64
N GLY A 43 -8.11 7.13 -13.37
CA GLY A 43 -8.48 5.84 -12.79
C GLY A 43 -8.07 4.65 -13.64
N ILE A 44 -8.29 4.71 -14.96
CA ILE A 44 -7.85 3.66 -15.90
C ILE A 44 -6.32 3.53 -15.86
N VAL A 45 -5.59 4.65 -15.96
CA VAL A 45 -4.12 4.62 -15.92
C VAL A 45 -3.61 4.10 -14.57
N ALA A 46 -4.19 4.55 -13.45
CA ALA A 46 -3.81 4.11 -12.12
C ALA A 46 -4.12 2.62 -11.87
N HIS A 47 -5.17 2.10 -12.51
CA HIS A 47 -5.52 0.69 -12.46
C HIS A 47 -4.47 -0.17 -13.18
N GLU A 48 -4.04 0.24 -14.38
CA GLU A 48 -3.02 -0.45 -15.19
C GLU A 48 -1.60 -0.38 -14.58
N MET A 49 -1.30 0.63 -13.77
CA MET A 49 -0.01 0.77 -13.08
C MET A 49 0.11 -0.18 -11.89
N HIS A 50 0.48 -1.44 -12.14
CA HIS A 50 0.71 -2.44 -11.09
C HIS A 50 2.00 -2.23 -10.28
N SER A 51 2.96 -1.43 -10.78
CA SER A 51 4.25 -1.21 -10.13
C SER A 51 4.18 -0.29 -8.90
N THR A 52 3.12 0.51 -8.76
CA THR A 52 2.94 1.43 -7.62
C THR A 52 1.48 1.50 -7.21
N THR A 53 1.23 1.40 -5.91
CA THR A 53 -0.12 1.54 -5.34
C THR A 53 -0.47 2.99 -5.01
N VAL A 54 0.47 3.93 -5.13
CA VAL A 54 0.29 5.35 -4.75
C VAL A 54 -0.77 6.03 -5.61
N ALA A 55 -0.65 5.93 -6.94
CA ALA A 55 -1.61 6.53 -7.87
C ALA A 55 -3.01 5.94 -7.67
N PHE A 56 -3.09 4.63 -7.43
CA PHE A 56 -4.36 3.94 -7.21
C PHE A 56 -5.03 4.35 -5.89
N ARG A 57 -4.27 4.52 -4.80
CA ARG A 57 -4.77 5.10 -3.55
C ARG A 57 -5.29 6.52 -3.74
N GLN A 58 -4.54 7.34 -4.48
CA GLN A 58 -4.94 8.71 -4.79
C GLN A 58 -6.24 8.73 -5.61
N PHE A 59 -6.37 7.85 -6.59
CA PHE A 59 -7.61 7.71 -7.37
C PHE A 59 -8.80 7.35 -6.49
N ILE A 60 -8.68 6.34 -5.62
CA ILE A 60 -9.76 5.93 -4.71
C ILE A 60 -10.16 7.09 -3.78
N SER A 61 -9.18 7.84 -3.27
CA SER A 61 -9.43 9.01 -2.44
C SER A 61 -10.19 10.09 -3.21
N LEU A 62 -9.78 10.39 -4.45
CA LEU A 62 -10.43 11.37 -5.30
C LEU A 62 -11.85 10.94 -5.68
N ILE A 63 -12.10 9.66 -5.96
CA ILE A 63 -13.45 9.13 -6.23
C ILE A 63 -14.37 9.35 -5.02
N LEU A 64 -13.88 9.12 -3.81
CA LEU A 64 -14.65 9.35 -2.59
C LEU A 64 -15.03 10.83 -2.43
N PHE A 65 -14.05 11.73 -2.50
CA PHE A 65 -14.29 13.17 -2.34
C PHE A 65 -15.17 13.75 -3.46
N THR A 66 -14.91 13.36 -4.71
CA THR A 66 -15.73 13.81 -5.84
C THR A 66 -17.12 13.18 -5.84
N GLY A 67 -17.29 11.98 -5.30
CA GLY A 67 -18.62 11.39 -5.08
C GLY A 67 -19.47 12.22 -4.13
N LEU A 68 -18.89 12.72 -3.03
CA LEU A 68 -19.58 13.65 -2.12
C LEU A 68 -19.88 14.99 -2.78
N PHE A 69 -18.94 15.52 -3.56
CA PHE A 69 -19.12 16.79 -4.27
C PHE A 69 -20.16 16.70 -5.39
N ASP A 70 -20.23 15.59 -6.13
CA ASP A 70 -21.27 15.30 -7.12
C ASP A 70 -22.64 15.25 -6.45
N LEU A 71 -22.76 14.56 -5.30
CA LEU A 71 -24.01 14.47 -4.54
C LEU A 71 -24.47 15.84 -4.04
N TYR A 72 -23.56 16.63 -3.48
CA TYR A 72 -23.84 18.01 -3.10
C TYR A 72 -24.33 18.82 -4.31
N SER A 73 -23.61 18.76 -5.42
CA SER A 73 -23.93 19.53 -6.61
C SER A 73 -25.27 19.12 -7.21
N LEU A 74 -25.63 17.83 -7.18
CA LEU A 74 -26.94 17.32 -7.62
C LEU A 74 -28.10 17.83 -6.75
N LEU A 75 -27.89 18.02 -5.45
CA LEU A 75 -28.94 18.47 -4.53
C LEU A 75 -29.21 19.98 -4.64
N PHE A 76 -28.18 20.79 -4.95
CA PHE A 76 -28.28 22.25 -4.88
C PHE A 76 -28.34 22.97 -6.24
N HIS A 77 -27.93 22.33 -7.34
CA HIS A 77 -27.97 22.95 -8.66
C HIS A 77 -29.11 22.42 -9.52
N ARG A 78 -29.61 23.27 -10.42
CA ARG A 78 -30.61 22.90 -11.42
C ARG A 78 -29.93 22.57 -12.75
N TYR A 79 -30.02 21.31 -13.16
CA TYR A 79 -29.51 20.82 -14.44
C TYR A 79 -30.64 20.58 -15.43
N SER A 80 -30.32 20.62 -16.72
CA SER A 80 -31.22 20.08 -17.75
C SER A 80 -31.44 18.59 -17.53
N PHE A 81 -32.64 18.09 -17.84
CA PHE A 81 -33.03 16.70 -17.60
C PHE A 81 -32.01 15.67 -18.12
N PHE A 82 -31.47 15.89 -19.33
CA PHE A 82 -30.48 15.00 -19.92
C PHE A 82 -29.19 14.93 -19.09
N ILE A 83 -28.63 16.08 -18.71
CA ILE A 83 -27.40 16.14 -17.89
C ILE A 83 -27.63 15.58 -16.50
N LEU A 84 -28.81 15.82 -15.92
CA LEU A 84 -29.22 15.27 -14.64
C LEU A 84 -29.23 13.74 -14.67
N LEU A 85 -29.79 13.13 -15.71
CA LEU A 85 -29.81 11.67 -15.87
C LEU A 85 -28.40 11.07 -15.89
N PHE A 86 -27.51 11.58 -16.75
CA PHE A 86 -26.13 11.07 -16.84
C PHE A 86 -25.34 11.33 -15.56
N SER A 87 -25.56 12.46 -14.89
CA SER A 87 -24.89 12.79 -13.63
C SER A 87 -25.34 11.88 -12.48
N ILE A 88 -26.63 11.53 -12.42
CA ILE A 88 -27.15 10.55 -11.45
C ILE A 88 -26.54 9.18 -11.72
N LEU A 89 -26.53 8.71 -12.98
CA LEU A 89 -25.93 7.42 -13.34
C LEU A 89 -24.43 7.37 -12.98
N LEU A 90 -23.70 8.45 -13.25
CA LEU A 90 -22.27 8.55 -12.93
C LEU A 90 -22.05 8.50 -11.41
N THR A 91 -22.88 9.22 -10.64
CA THR A 91 -22.84 9.19 -9.16
C THR A 91 -23.14 7.79 -8.61
N LEU A 92 -24.13 7.10 -9.19
CA LEU A 92 -24.47 5.73 -8.80
C LEU A 92 -23.36 4.73 -9.12
N ILE A 93 -22.66 4.87 -10.25
CA ILE A 93 -21.53 4.01 -10.63
C ILE A 93 -20.31 4.23 -9.73
N LYS A 94 -20.10 5.43 -9.19
CA LYS A 94 -18.97 5.70 -8.28
C LYS A 94 -18.99 4.83 -7.02
N ILE A 95 -20.17 4.45 -6.53
CA ILE A 95 -20.32 3.62 -5.33
C ILE A 95 -19.72 2.22 -5.54
N PRO A 96 -20.20 1.38 -6.48
CA PRO A 96 -19.60 0.08 -6.75
C PRO A 96 -18.15 0.22 -7.19
N LEU A 97 -17.82 1.23 -8.00
CA LEU A 97 -16.44 1.47 -8.44
C LEU A 97 -15.47 1.69 -7.27
N PHE A 98 -15.88 2.46 -6.25
CA PHE A 98 -15.10 2.65 -5.04
C PHE A 98 -14.84 1.33 -4.32
N PHE A 99 -15.88 0.50 -4.12
CA PHE A 99 -15.74 -0.79 -3.46
C PHE A 99 -14.90 -1.79 -4.25
N SER A 100 -15.08 -1.88 -5.56
CA SER A 100 -14.29 -2.76 -6.42
C SER A 100 -12.81 -2.32 -6.42
N CYS A 101 -12.54 -1.01 -6.53
CA CYS A 101 -11.16 -0.50 -6.45
C CYS A 101 -10.55 -0.73 -5.06
N LEU A 102 -11.34 -0.61 -3.99
CA LEU A 102 -10.88 -0.89 -2.64
C LEU A 102 -10.52 -2.37 -2.44
N SER A 103 -11.31 -3.29 -3.00
CA SER A 103 -10.97 -4.73 -2.99
C SER A 103 -9.64 -4.98 -3.71
N GLN A 104 -9.48 -4.42 -4.90
CA GLN A 104 -8.24 -4.56 -5.66
C GLN A 104 -7.03 -3.94 -4.96
N LEU A 105 -7.22 -2.83 -4.23
CA LEU A 105 -6.15 -2.22 -3.45
C LEU A 105 -5.67 -3.19 -2.36
N ARG A 106 -6.61 -3.85 -1.68
CA ARG A 106 -6.34 -4.86 -0.64
C ARG A 106 -5.64 -6.09 -1.24
N GLU A 107 -6.09 -6.55 -2.41
CA GLU A 107 -5.44 -7.65 -3.15
C GLU A 107 -3.99 -7.32 -3.53
N ARG A 108 -3.69 -6.03 -3.79
CA ARG A 108 -2.32 -5.53 -4.01
C ARG A 108 -1.51 -5.36 -2.72
N GLY A 109 -1.98 -5.88 -1.58
CA GLY A 109 -1.30 -5.81 -0.29
C GLY A 109 -1.25 -4.40 0.31
N SER A 110 -2.20 -3.55 -0.06
CA SER A 110 -2.20 -2.13 0.26
C SER A 110 -3.54 -1.73 0.88
N ASP A 111 -3.51 -0.81 1.85
CA ASP A 111 -4.72 -0.25 2.44
C ASP A 111 -4.90 1.22 2.10
N LEU A 112 -6.13 1.71 2.28
CA LEU A 112 -6.44 3.14 2.35
C LEU A 112 -5.88 3.71 3.66
N SER A 113 -4.56 3.76 3.77
CA SER A 113 -3.90 4.59 4.76
C SER A 113 -4.01 6.03 4.25
N PHE A 114 -4.94 6.81 4.80
CA PHE A 114 -4.97 8.26 4.71
C PHE A 114 -3.80 8.91 5.52
N GLY A 115 -2.66 8.21 5.56
CA GLY A 115 -1.49 8.51 6.36
C GLY A 115 -1.04 9.94 6.13
N SER A 116 -1.05 10.72 7.22
CA SER A 116 -0.70 12.15 7.35
C SER A 116 -1.86 13.15 7.40
N TRP A 117 -3.13 12.75 7.24
CA TRP A 117 -4.21 13.50 7.89
C TRP A 117 -4.36 12.97 9.31
N ARG A 118 -4.02 13.80 10.30
CA ARG A 118 -4.28 13.54 11.73
C ARG A 118 -5.79 13.52 11.99
N MET A 119 -6.50 12.54 11.45
CA MET A 119 -7.82 12.20 11.93
C MET A 119 -7.65 11.55 13.31
N PRO A 120 -8.45 11.90 14.31
CA PRO A 120 -8.40 11.28 15.62
C PRO A 120 -8.52 9.76 15.47
N GLN A 121 -7.57 9.04 16.07
CA GLN A 121 -7.62 7.61 16.34
C GLN A 121 -9.06 7.23 16.75
N GLY A 122 -9.85 6.62 15.87
CA GLY A 122 -11.20 6.17 16.27
C GLY A 122 -12.27 6.06 15.20
N VAL A 123 -12.10 6.61 13.99
CA VAL A 123 -13.10 6.41 12.93
C VAL A 123 -12.82 5.10 12.20
N ASN A 124 -13.22 3.99 12.82
CA ASN A 124 -13.34 2.70 12.14
C ASN A 124 -14.49 2.77 11.13
N LEU A 125 -14.18 2.72 9.83
CA LEU A 125 -15.21 2.52 8.81
C LEU A 125 -15.81 1.11 8.99
N PRO A 126 -17.14 0.95 8.91
CA PRO A 126 -17.79 -0.34 9.04
C PRO A 126 -17.38 -1.25 7.87
N GLY A 127 -16.67 -2.35 8.18
CA GLY A 127 -16.08 -3.28 7.21
C GLY A 127 -14.56 -3.14 7.01
N GLY A 128 -13.93 -2.18 7.69
CA GLY A 128 -12.48 -2.10 7.87
C GLY A 128 -12.10 -2.89 9.11
N GLY A 129 -11.72 -4.16 8.93
CA GLY A 129 -11.02 -4.91 9.97
C GLY A 129 -9.89 -4.04 10.52
N ASN A 130 -9.81 -3.98 11.84
CA ASN A 130 -8.77 -3.31 12.61
C ASN A 130 -7.43 -4.01 12.31
N TRP A 131 -6.85 -3.78 11.13
CA TRP A 131 -5.52 -4.27 10.75
C TRP A 131 -4.47 -3.33 11.32
N ASN A 132 -4.53 -3.15 12.63
CA ASN A 132 -3.34 -2.94 13.42
C ASN A 132 -2.59 -4.29 13.40
N VAL A 133 -2.03 -4.64 12.23
CA VAL A 133 -1.04 -5.70 12.13
C VAL A 133 0.02 -5.29 13.16
N PRO A 134 0.28 -6.09 14.20
CA PRO A 134 1.38 -5.81 15.09
C PRO A 134 2.59 -5.64 14.19
N SER A 135 3.19 -4.45 14.19
CA SER A 135 4.53 -4.25 13.67
C SER A 135 5.34 -5.43 14.16
N MET A 136 5.76 -6.32 13.27
CA MET A 136 6.58 -7.45 13.65
C MET A 136 7.74 -6.88 14.49
N PRO A 137 7.92 -7.34 15.75
CA PRO A 137 9.04 -6.91 16.56
C PRO A 137 10.31 -7.49 15.94
N GLY A 138 10.93 -6.73 15.03
CA GLY A 138 12.09 -7.20 14.29
C GLY A 138 12.53 -6.34 13.10
N GLY A 139 11.97 -5.13 12.91
CA GLY A 139 12.37 -4.22 11.83
C GLY A 139 13.14 -3.02 12.38
N PHE A 140 14.46 -3.01 12.16
CA PHE A 140 15.36 -1.89 12.46
C PHE A 140 14.89 -0.61 11.75
N THR A 141 14.24 0.28 12.49
CA THR A 141 14.07 1.68 12.08
C THR A 141 15.12 2.52 12.81
N SER A 142 16.20 2.80 12.10
CA SER A 142 17.18 3.82 12.44
C SER A 142 16.56 5.20 12.25
N ALA A 143 15.83 5.69 13.25
CA ALA A 143 15.46 7.09 13.34
C ALA A 143 15.37 7.52 14.82
N GLN A 144 16.50 7.88 15.40
CA GLN A 144 16.53 8.65 16.64
C GLN A 144 17.64 9.71 16.58
N PRO A 145 17.28 10.99 16.46
CA PRO A 145 18.11 12.07 16.96
C PRO A 145 17.51 12.50 18.30
N GLN A 146 18.05 12.01 19.42
CA GLN A 146 17.87 12.72 20.68
C GLN A 146 19.11 12.60 21.54
N ASN A 147 19.90 13.67 21.45
CA ASN A 147 21.01 13.99 22.31
C ASN A 147 20.43 14.66 23.57
N GLN A 148 20.55 14.03 24.74
CA GLN A 148 20.51 14.76 26.02
C GLN A 148 21.14 13.92 27.15
N ASN A 149 22.36 14.35 27.51
CA ASN A 149 23.16 14.12 28.72
C ASN A 149 22.55 13.32 29.88
N GLN A 150 23.24 12.24 30.26
CA GLN A 150 23.47 11.89 31.67
C GLN A 150 24.76 11.05 31.85
N PRO A 151 25.62 11.34 32.84
CA PRO A 151 26.90 10.66 33.02
C PRO A 151 26.78 9.31 33.77
N GLN A 152 27.47 8.32 33.20
CA GLN A 152 28.11 7.13 33.78
C GLN A 152 27.63 6.63 35.16
N GLN A 153 27.02 5.43 35.16
CA GLN A 153 27.31 4.40 36.15
C GLN A 153 27.49 3.05 35.45
N ALA A 154 28.62 2.41 35.76
CA ALA A 154 29.12 1.21 35.14
C ALA A 154 28.48 -0.05 35.74
N GLN A 155 28.04 -0.99 34.90
CA GLN A 155 27.92 -2.40 35.27
C GLN A 155 27.94 -3.32 34.04
N GLN A 156 29.14 -3.89 33.82
CA GLN A 156 29.52 -5.18 33.21
C GLN A 156 28.89 -5.61 31.86
N PRO A 157 29.70 -5.73 30.79
CA PRO A 157 29.30 -6.43 29.57
C PRO A 157 29.34 -7.95 29.78
N GLY A 158 28.21 -8.61 29.52
CA GLY A 158 28.15 -10.06 29.35
C GLY A 158 29.03 -10.49 28.20
N THR A 159 30.17 -11.10 28.51
CA THR A 159 31.04 -11.79 27.58
C THR A 159 30.34 -13.00 26.98
N PHE A 160 30.05 -12.94 25.68
CA PHE A 160 29.73 -14.14 24.90
C PHE A 160 30.97 -15.05 24.83
N PRO A 161 30.84 -16.37 25.04
CA PRO A 161 31.96 -17.29 24.87
C PRO A 161 32.32 -17.44 23.39
N SER A 162 33.32 -16.68 22.96
CA SER A 162 34.04 -16.90 21.69
C SER A 162 35.08 -18.00 21.87
N SER A 163 34.64 -19.26 22.07
CA SER A 163 35.46 -20.46 21.83
C SER A 163 34.65 -21.71 22.14
N GLY A 164 33.97 -22.25 21.15
CA GLY A 164 33.19 -23.48 21.29
C GLY A 164 32.98 -24.11 19.94
N GLY A 165 34.09 -24.53 19.31
CA GLY A 165 34.03 -25.36 18.11
C GLY A 165 33.27 -26.65 18.41
N PHE A 166 32.01 -26.71 17.99
CA PHE A 166 31.26 -27.94 17.88
C PHE A 166 31.27 -28.34 16.41
N ARG A 167 31.99 -29.43 16.14
CA ARG A 167 32.07 -30.04 14.82
C ARG A 167 30.80 -30.84 14.54
N LEU A 168 30.35 -30.66 13.31
CA LEU A 168 29.50 -31.47 12.47
C LEU A 168 29.54 -32.98 12.79
N GLY A 169 28.37 -33.57 13.08
CA GLY A 169 28.11 -34.98 12.85
C GLY A 169 27.78 -35.15 11.37
N GLY A 170 28.77 -35.58 10.61
CA GLY A 170 28.61 -36.11 9.25
C GLY A 170 29.27 -37.47 9.26
N ASP A 171 28.45 -38.51 9.31
CA ASP A 171 28.86 -39.85 8.88
C ASP A 171 28.82 -39.79 7.36
N ASP A 172 29.96 -40.04 6.72
CA ASP A 172 30.10 -40.72 5.42
C ASP A 172 31.57 -40.61 5.00
N ASP A 173 32.29 -41.69 5.32
CA ASP A 173 33.27 -42.41 4.52
C ASP A 173 34.26 -41.71 3.56
N ASP A 174 35.42 -42.37 3.55
CA ASP A 174 36.45 -42.44 2.50
C ASP A 174 37.63 -41.47 2.50
N ASN A 175 38.77 -42.04 2.92
CA ASN A 175 40.04 -42.03 2.20
C ASN A 175 40.46 -40.71 1.52
N THR A 176 41.44 -40.01 2.11
CA THR A 176 42.78 -39.90 1.52
C THR A 176 43.71 -39.03 2.37
N SER A 177 44.90 -39.55 2.61
CA SER A 177 46.08 -38.88 3.13
C SER A 177 46.53 -37.79 2.16
N GLY A 178 46.51 -36.52 2.62
CA GLY A 178 46.97 -35.38 1.83
C GLY A 178 47.31 -34.17 2.70
N ASN A 179 48.60 -33.94 2.85
CA ASN A 179 49.28 -32.75 3.40
C ASN A 179 48.47 -31.43 3.22
N GLN A 180 48.03 -30.79 4.31
CA GLN A 180 47.50 -29.42 4.28
C GLN A 180 48.62 -28.41 4.63
N PRO A 181 48.85 -27.36 3.80
CA PRO A 181 49.81 -26.30 4.11
C PRO A 181 49.32 -25.38 5.25
N PRO A 182 50.23 -24.75 6.01
CA PRO A 182 49.87 -23.91 7.16
C PRO A 182 49.13 -22.64 6.71
N VAL A 183 47.99 -22.40 7.35
CA VAL A 183 47.12 -21.24 7.14
C VAL A 183 47.85 -19.95 7.59
N PRO A 184 47.87 -18.87 6.79
CA PRO A 184 48.54 -17.64 7.18
C PRO A 184 47.85 -16.97 8.38
N PRO A 185 48.63 -16.30 9.26
CA PRO A 185 48.10 -15.67 10.46
C PRO A 185 47.12 -14.54 10.13
N PRO A 186 46.03 -14.39 10.89
CA PRO A 186 44.99 -13.39 10.63
C PRO A 186 45.55 -11.96 10.76
N GLY A 187 45.36 -11.18 9.70
CA GLY A 187 45.75 -9.77 9.65
C GLY A 187 45.01 -8.94 10.70
N ARG A 188 45.78 -8.12 11.42
CA ARG A 188 45.28 -7.09 12.34
C ARG A 188 44.36 -6.16 11.55
N ASN A 189 43.05 -6.23 11.84
CA ASN A 189 41.93 -5.46 11.28
C ASN A 189 40.95 -6.19 10.34
N GLY A 190 40.94 -7.53 10.31
CA GLY A 190 39.72 -8.29 9.96
C GLY A 190 39.24 -8.23 8.50
N TYR A 191 40.10 -7.87 7.54
CA TYR A 191 39.80 -8.03 6.11
C TYR A 191 40.71 -9.09 5.51
N SER A 192 40.15 -10.23 5.14
CA SER A 192 40.78 -11.21 4.26
C SER A 192 40.66 -10.72 2.81
N THR A 193 41.78 -10.38 2.20
CA THR A 193 41.87 -10.16 0.76
C THR A 193 41.84 -11.51 0.04
N ILE A 194 40.80 -11.73 -0.75
CA ILE A 194 40.68 -12.88 -1.66
C ILE A 194 41.72 -12.68 -2.78
N ALA A 195 42.56 -13.69 -3.01
CA ALA A 195 43.36 -13.87 -4.22
C ALA A 195 43.09 -15.27 -4.76
#